data_AF-A0ABD0N2K5-F1
#
_entry.id   AF-A0ABD0N2K5-F1
#
_cell.length_a   1.000
_cell.length_b   1.000
_cell.length_c   1.000
_cell.angle_alpha   90.00
_cell.angle_beta   90.00
_cell.angle_gamma   90.00
#
_symmetry.space_group_name_H-M   'P 1'
#
loop_
_entity.id
_entity.type
_entity.pdbx_description
1 polymer ?
#
loop_
_entity_poly.entity_id
_entity_poly.type
_entity_poly.pdbx_seq_one_letter_code
_entity_poly.pdbx_strand_id
1 'polypeptide(L)'
;YYGLSVWFPDMIKHLQHEEYESKLKVFHREKVEQFHFNFSLENQVHKEGEYINDTFINIEMKSVKFEDSLFVDCVFKNIRSTETLFENCTIRSTVFYDTDLYEEKFIDCTFENVTFLHNKKGCHLDYEEENDVLIYLVSFLGSLAVLPGNIISALFMDKIGRIKII
;
A
#
# COMPACT_ATOMS: atom_id res chain seq x y z
N TYR A 1 -27.80 -13.98 -3.45
CA TYR A 1 -26.61 -14.82 -3.62
C TYR A 1 -25.43 -14.06 -4.23
N TYR A 2 -25.63 -13.24 -5.27
CA TYR A 2 -24.60 -12.31 -5.81
C TYR A 2 -23.93 -11.42 -4.76
N GLY A 3 -24.66 -11.05 -3.70
CA GLY A 3 -24.08 -10.25 -2.61
C GLY A 3 -22.95 -10.94 -1.85
N LEU A 4 -23.03 -12.25 -1.60
CA LEU A 4 -22.02 -12.96 -0.80
C LEU A 4 -20.71 -13.20 -1.56
N SER A 5 -20.77 -13.43 -2.87
CA SER A 5 -19.58 -13.63 -3.71
C SER A 5 -18.77 -12.35 -3.93
N VAL A 6 -19.40 -11.18 -3.81
CA VAL A 6 -18.73 -9.87 -3.85
C VAL A 6 -18.29 -9.45 -2.45
N TRP A 7 -19.18 -9.64 -1.46
CA TRP A 7 -18.94 -9.22 -0.08
C TRP A 7 -17.79 -9.98 0.60
N PHE A 8 -17.60 -11.29 0.35
CA PHE A 8 -16.52 -12.04 1.00
C PHE A 8 -15.11 -11.55 0.61
N PRO A 9 -14.77 -11.39 -0.68
CA PRO A 9 -13.54 -10.75 -1.13
C PRO A 9 -13.30 -9.36 -0.51
N ASP A 10 -14.33 -8.50 -0.57
CA ASP A 10 -14.25 -7.14 -0.04
C ASP A 10 -14.02 -7.14 1.48
N MET A 11 -14.67 -8.06 2.20
CA MET A 11 -14.52 -8.20 3.64
C MET A 11 -13.13 -8.73 4.03
N ILE A 12 -12.54 -9.65 3.24
CA ILE A 12 -11.17 -10.11 3.47
C ILE A 12 -10.17 -8.97 3.23
N LYS A 13 -10.32 -8.23 2.12
CA LYS A 13 -9.48 -7.05 1.82
C LYS A 13 -9.59 -6.02 2.94
N HIS A 14 -10.82 -5.77 3.41
CA HIS A 14 -11.07 -4.86 4.52
C HIS A 14 -10.40 -5.32 5.82
N LEU A 15 -10.54 -6.58 6.22
CA LEU A 15 -9.91 -7.12 7.43
C LEU A 15 -8.38 -7.14 7.34
N GLN A 16 -7.83 -7.45 6.17
CA GLN A 16 -6.38 -7.36 5.93
C GLN A 16 -5.89 -5.92 6.03
N HIS A 17 -6.65 -4.97 5.50
CA HIS A 17 -6.36 -3.55 5.63
C HIS A 17 -6.46 -3.08 7.09
N GLU A 18 -7.50 -3.49 7.84
CA GLU A 18 -7.60 -3.19 9.26
C GLU A 18 -6.44 -3.78 10.08
N GLU A 19 -6.00 -5.00 9.77
CA GLU A 19 -4.84 -5.60 10.44
C GLU A 19 -3.54 -4.85 10.07
N TYR A 20 -3.42 -4.40 8.82
CA TYR A 20 -2.32 -3.57 8.39
C TYR A 20 -2.31 -2.24 9.17
N GLU A 21 -3.40 -1.49 9.19
CA GLU A 21 -3.56 -0.25 9.96
C GLU A 21 -3.30 -0.46 11.46
N SER A 22 -3.65 -1.63 12.03
CA SER A 22 -3.40 -1.93 13.44
C SER A 22 -1.91 -2.01 13.80
N LYS A 23 -1.03 -2.21 12.81
CA LYS A 23 0.42 -2.30 12.98
C LYS A 23 1.13 -0.97 12.74
N LEU A 24 0.38 0.11 12.51
CA LEU A 24 0.90 1.44 12.23
C LEU A 24 1.84 1.89 13.36
N LYS A 25 3.08 2.21 13.01
CA LYS A 25 4.05 2.78 13.95
C LYS A 25 4.07 4.28 13.81
N VAL A 26 3.68 4.98 14.86
CA VAL A 26 3.73 6.45 14.88
C VAL A 26 4.92 6.90 15.71
N PHE A 27 5.74 7.74 15.09
CA PHE A 27 6.89 8.35 15.71
C PHE A 27 6.71 9.86 15.77
N HIS A 28 7.11 10.46 16.88
CA HIS A 28 6.92 11.88 17.14
C HIS A 28 8.23 12.54 17.55
N ARG A 29 8.57 13.65 16.90
CA ARG A 29 9.73 14.49 17.26
C ARG A 29 11.03 13.71 17.33
N GLU A 30 11.17 12.74 16.43
CA GLU A 30 12.41 12.00 16.30
C GLU A 30 13.46 12.91 15.70
N LYS A 31 14.67 12.85 16.26
CA LYS A 31 15.83 13.50 15.67
C LYS A 31 16.84 12.43 15.31
N VAL A 32 17.09 12.29 14.01
CA VAL A 32 18.05 11.36 13.44
C VAL A 32 19.13 12.19 12.76
N GLU A 33 20.39 11.88 13.08
CA GLU A 33 21.53 12.57 12.50
C GLU A 33 22.59 11.57 12.08
N GLN A 34 23.18 11.79 10.90
CA GLN A 34 24.32 11.01 10.38
C GLN A 34 24.04 9.50 10.30
N PHE A 35 22.80 9.13 10.00
CA PHE A 35 22.36 7.76 9.94
C PHE A 35 22.29 7.23 8.51
N HIS A 36 22.64 5.96 8.35
CA HIS A 36 22.53 5.24 7.08
C HIS A 36 21.37 4.25 7.15
N PHE A 37 20.25 4.61 6.52
CA PHE A 37 19.11 3.72 6.36
C PHE A 37 19.41 2.67 5.29
N ASN A 38 19.55 1.42 5.75
CA ASN A 38 19.82 0.24 4.92
C ASN A 38 18.73 -0.84 5.06
N PHE A 39 17.57 -0.48 5.60
CA PHE A 39 16.42 -1.35 5.81
C PHE A 39 15.15 -0.69 5.27
N SER A 40 14.19 -1.52 4.85
CA SER A 40 12.90 -1.05 4.35
C SER A 40 12.04 -0.46 5.48
N LEU A 41 11.27 0.57 5.15
CA LEU A 41 10.32 1.21 6.05
C LEU A 41 8.92 0.80 5.62
N GLU A 42 8.15 0.24 6.54
CA GLU A 42 6.80 -0.26 6.26
C GLU A 42 5.84 0.18 7.36
N ASN A 43 4.72 0.77 6.94
CA ASN A 43 3.58 1.14 7.78
C ASN A 43 3.95 2.07 8.95
N GLN A 44 4.52 3.24 8.63
CA GLN A 44 5.07 4.17 9.61
C GLN A 44 4.59 5.60 9.33
N VAL A 45 4.33 6.34 10.40
CA VAL A 45 4.04 7.78 10.33
C VAL A 45 5.03 8.50 11.22
N HIS A 46 5.86 9.35 10.64
CA HIS A 46 6.80 10.19 11.37
C HIS A 46 6.26 11.61 11.37
N LYS A 47 6.02 12.15 12.57
CA LYS A 47 5.49 13.51 12.77
C LYS A 47 6.52 14.38 13.43
N GLU A 48 6.67 15.61 12.94
CA GLU A 48 7.59 16.61 13.51
C GLU A 48 9.03 16.09 13.59
N GLY A 49 9.44 15.20 12.66
CA GLY A 49 10.76 14.57 12.66
C GLY A 49 11.83 15.47 12.07
N GLU A 50 13.06 15.33 12.54
CA GLU A 50 14.25 16.02 12.04
C GLU A 50 15.28 14.98 11.57
N TYR A 51 15.60 15.01 10.27
CA TYR A 51 16.57 14.11 9.63
C TYR A 51 17.71 14.95 9.06
N ILE A 52 18.92 14.78 9.59
CA ILE A 52 20.05 15.67 9.30
C ILE A 52 21.27 14.87 8.87
N ASN A 53 21.78 15.15 7.67
CA ASN A 53 22.92 14.45 7.09
C ASN A 53 22.69 12.92 7.01
N ASP A 54 21.43 12.53 6.79
CA ASP A 54 21.02 11.13 6.72
C ASP A 54 21.03 10.63 5.28
N THR A 55 21.29 9.34 5.14
CA THR A 55 21.46 8.69 3.85
C THR A 55 20.54 7.49 3.74
N PHE A 56 19.62 7.55 2.78
CA PHE A 56 18.66 6.51 2.44
C PHE A 56 19.10 5.86 1.12
N ILE A 57 19.61 4.63 1.17
CA ILE A 57 20.17 3.95 -0.01
C ILE A 57 19.59 2.55 -0.15
N ASN A 58 19.10 2.22 -1.36
CA ASN A 58 18.60 0.87 -1.71
C ASN A 58 17.48 0.40 -0.75
N ILE A 59 16.57 1.31 -0.41
CA ILE A 59 15.46 1.01 0.50
C ILE A 59 14.12 1.04 -0.23
N GLU A 60 13.16 0.34 0.36
CA GLU A 60 11.77 0.35 -0.06
C GLU A 60 10.92 0.97 1.04
N MET A 61 10.05 1.91 0.67
CA MET A 61 9.12 2.58 1.56
C MET A 61 7.69 2.15 1.19
N LYS A 62 6.96 1.54 2.12
CA LYS A 62 5.57 1.10 1.91
C LYS A 62 4.66 1.69 2.97
N SER A 63 3.65 2.44 2.53
CA SER A 63 2.70 3.16 3.39
C SER A 63 3.44 3.93 4.50
N VAL A 64 4.44 4.72 4.09
CA VAL A 64 5.23 5.57 4.99
C VAL A 64 4.81 7.01 4.80
N LYS A 65 4.54 7.71 5.90
CA LYS A 65 4.16 9.11 5.87
C LYS A 65 5.08 9.95 6.72
N PHE A 66 5.60 11.04 6.15
CA PHE A 66 6.31 12.07 6.88
C PHE A 66 5.43 13.32 6.95
N GLU A 67 5.10 13.77 8.16
CA GLU A 67 4.25 14.93 8.43
C GLU A 67 5.06 15.98 9.20
N ASP A 68 4.95 17.25 8.79
CA ASP A 68 5.57 18.39 9.50
C ASP A 68 7.07 18.19 9.77
N SER A 69 7.77 17.47 8.89
CA SER A 69 9.14 16.99 9.13
C SER A 69 10.19 17.77 8.34
N LEU A 70 11.41 17.79 8.85
CA LEU A 70 12.55 18.51 8.31
C LEU A 70 13.61 17.53 7.81
N PHE A 71 14.06 17.70 6.57
CA PHE A 71 15.18 16.98 5.97
C PHE A 71 16.28 17.98 5.58
N VAL A 72 17.49 17.83 6.13
CA VAL A 72 18.62 18.74 5.85
C VAL A 72 19.85 17.94 5.48
N ASP A 73 20.46 18.28 4.34
CA ASP A 73 21.68 17.65 3.85
C ASP A 73 21.55 16.12 3.67
N CYS A 74 20.33 15.66 3.36
CA CYS A 74 20.04 14.23 3.20
C CYS A 74 20.30 13.73 1.78
N VAL A 75 20.46 12.42 1.62
CA VAL A 75 20.61 11.77 0.32
C VAL A 75 19.64 10.60 0.21
N PHE A 76 18.78 10.65 -0.81
CA PHE A 76 17.85 9.59 -1.18
C PHE A 76 18.32 8.96 -2.48
N LYS A 77 18.71 7.69 -2.46
CA LYS A 77 19.28 7.00 -3.62
C LYS A 77 18.69 5.61 -3.83
N ASN A 78 18.26 5.32 -5.06
CA ASN A 78 17.70 4.03 -5.44
C ASN A 78 16.57 3.61 -4.48
N ILE A 79 15.52 4.44 -4.45
CA ILE A 79 14.37 4.26 -3.57
C ILE A 79 13.15 3.88 -4.39
N ARG A 80 12.40 2.91 -3.86
CA ARG A 80 11.08 2.53 -4.34
C ARG A 80 10.04 2.87 -3.27
N SER A 81 8.95 3.52 -3.66
CA SER A 81 7.97 4.09 -2.74
C SER A 81 6.53 3.79 -3.16
N THR A 82 5.85 2.96 -2.37
CA THR A 82 4.43 2.60 -2.54
C THR A 82 3.63 3.24 -1.40
N GLU A 83 2.51 3.90 -1.71
CA GLU A 83 1.67 4.60 -0.73
C GLU A 83 2.42 5.55 0.23
N THR A 84 3.58 6.07 -0.20
CA THR A 84 4.44 6.90 0.63
C THR A 84 4.22 8.37 0.32
N LEU A 85 4.14 9.23 1.34
CA LEU A 85 3.87 10.66 1.19
C LEU A 85 4.70 11.51 2.16
N PHE A 86 5.04 12.71 1.70
CA PHE A 86 5.63 13.78 2.48
C PHE A 86 4.63 14.93 2.52
N GLU A 87 4.15 15.31 3.70
CA GLU A 87 3.16 16.36 3.89
C GLU A 87 3.71 17.46 4.79
N ASN A 88 3.56 18.71 4.34
CA ASN A 88 4.03 19.91 5.06
C ASN A 88 5.51 19.80 5.51
N CYS A 89 6.34 19.11 4.72
CA CYS A 89 7.74 18.89 5.05
C CYS A 89 8.62 20.01 4.48
N THR A 90 9.73 20.28 5.16
CA THR A 90 10.78 21.18 4.65
C THR A 90 11.99 20.35 4.25
N ILE A 91 12.39 20.43 2.99
CA ILE A 91 13.48 19.64 2.42
C ILE A 91 14.56 20.59 1.93
N ARG A 92 15.73 20.53 2.56
CA ARG A 92 16.84 21.45 2.32
C ARG A 92 18.12 20.72 1.96
N SER A 93 18.84 21.24 0.97
CA SER A 93 20.16 20.75 0.53
C SER A 93 20.19 19.24 0.28
N THR A 94 19.06 18.67 -0.13
CA THR A 94 18.86 17.21 -0.21
C THR A 94 18.93 16.76 -1.67
N VAL A 95 19.49 15.58 -1.89
CA VAL A 95 19.62 15.01 -3.24
C VAL A 95 18.77 13.75 -3.37
N PHE A 96 17.95 13.70 -4.41
CA PHE A 96 17.20 12.52 -4.83
C PHE A 96 17.84 11.97 -6.11
N TYR A 97 18.29 10.71 -6.07
CA TYR A 97 18.97 10.04 -7.19
C TYR A 97 18.34 8.67 -7.47
N ASP A 98 17.86 8.46 -8.69
CA ASP A 98 17.26 7.20 -9.13
C ASP A 98 16.10 6.76 -8.20
N THR A 99 15.22 7.69 -7.86
CA THR A 99 14.04 7.43 -7.01
C THR A 99 12.74 7.54 -7.80
N ASP A 100 11.67 6.94 -7.28
CA ASP A 100 10.29 7.14 -7.77
C ASP A 100 9.53 8.24 -6.99
N LEU A 101 10.24 8.98 -6.14
CA LEU A 101 9.72 10.13 -5.40
C LEU A 101 9.63 11.35 -6.34
N TYR A 102 8.48 11.51 -6.98
CA TYR A 102 8.18 12.65 -7.86
C TYR A 102 7.24 13.66 -7.18
N GLU A 103 6.91 14.76 -7.86
CA GLU A 103 6.11 15.87 -7.33
C GLU A 103 4.82 15.43 -6.62
N GLU A 104 4.10 14.43 -7.14
CA GLU A 104 2.86 13.93 -6.52
C GLU A 104 3.02 13.34 -5.11
N LYS A 105 4.24 12.98 -4.70
CA LYS A 105 4.53 12.39 -3.38
C LYS A 105 4.78 13.47 -2.31
N PHE A 106 4.87 14.73 -2.70
CA PHE A 106 5.17 15.86 -1.83
C PHE A 106 4.00 16.85 -1.83
N ILE A 107 3.24 16.87 -0.73
CA ILE A 107 2.06 17.71 -0.55
C ILE A 107 2.45 18.88 0.37
N ASP A 108 2.24 20.10 -0.09
CA ASP A 108 2.54 21.33 0.66
C ASP A 108 3.98 21.39 1.21
N CYS A 109 4.94 20.77 0.53
CA CYS A 109 6.33 20.73 0.94
C CYS A 109 7.12 21.95 0.43
N THR A 110 8.09 22.40 1.23
CA THR A 110 9.02 23.46 0.85
C THR A 110 10.37 22.87 0.45
N PHE A 111 10.89 23.26 -0.71
CA PHE A 111 12.17 22.77 -1.23
C PHE A 111 13.20 23.91 -1.29
N GLU A 112 14.35 23.70 -0.64
CA GLU A 112 15.47 24.64 -0.63
C GLU A 112 16.74 23.94 -1.13
N ASN A 113 17.30 24.35 -2.28
CA ASN A 113 18.52 23.77 -2.83
C ASN A 113 18.47 22.23 -3.01
N VAL A 114 17.32 21.74 -3.49
CA VAL A 114 17.08 20.30 -3.70
C VAL A 114 17.37 19.92 -5.15
N THR A 115 18.01 18.75 -5.33
CA THR A 115 18.34 18.24 -6.67
C THR A 115 17.67 16.88 -6.89
N PHE A 116 16.99 16.73 -8.03
CA PHE A 116 16.41 15.46 -8.48
C PHE A 116 17.17 14.96 -9.72
N LEU A 117 17.68 13.73 -9.69
CA LEU A 117 18.52 13.14 -10.74
C LEU A 117 18.01 11.74 -11.11
N HIS A 118 17.71 11.52 -12.39
CA HIS A 118 17.23 10.24 -12.91
C HIS A 118 15.96 9.71 -12.23
N ASN A 119 15.08 10.60 -11.75
CA ASN A 119 13.83 10.16 -11.14
C ASN A 119 12.94 9.45 -12.16
N LYS A 120 12.45 8.28 -11.76
CA LYS A 120 11.57 7.46 -12.58
C LYS A 120 10.15 7.85 -12.22
N LYS A 121 9.45 8.50 -13.15
CA LYS A 121 8.01 8.66 -13.01
C LYS A 121 7.35 7.31 -13.21
N GLY A 122 6.95 6.68 -12.12
CA GLY A 122 6.22 5.42 -12.16
C GLY A 122 4.72 5.68 -12.31
N CYS A 123 4.09 5.11 -13.33
CA CYS A 123 2.68 4.76 -13.24
C CYS A 123 2.63 3.49 -12.37
N HIS A 124 2.63 3.67 -11.06
CA HIS A 124 2.34 2.57 -10.15
C HIS A 124 0.87 2.21 -10.41
N LEU A 125 0.63 1.18 -11.23
CA LEU A 125 -0.44 0.25 -10.92
C LEU A 125 0.00 -0.32 -9.58
N ASP A 126 -0.56 0.23 -8.50
CA ASP A 126 -0.25 -0.20 -7.15
C ASP A 126 -0.27 -1.73 -7.12
N TYR A 127 0.75 -2.30 -6.50
CA TYR A 127 1.05 -3.73 -6.43
C TYR A 127 0.01 -4.45 -5.54
N GLU A 128 -1.29 -4.16 -5.72
CA GLU A 128 -2.42 -4.89 -5.17
C GLU A 128 -2.49 -6.32 -5.74
N GLU A 129 -1.75 -6.63 -6.81
CA GLU A 129 -1.79 -7.93 -7.50
C GLU A 129 -1.43 -9.13 -6.62
N GLU A 130 -0.54 -9.03 -5.62
CA GLU A 130 -0.19 -10.20 -4.80
C GLU A 130 -1.31 -10.65 -3.85
N ASN A 131 -2.06 -9.70 -3.27
CA ASN A 131 -3.23 -10.02 -2.44
C ASN A 131 -4.45 -10.36 -3.31
N ASP A 132 -4.57 -9.74 -4.48
CA ASP A 132 -5.65 -9.99 -5.42
C ASP A 132 -5.70 -11.45 -5.87
N VAL A 133 -4.56 -12.08 -6.18
CA VAL A 133 -4.54 -13.50 -6.59
C VAL A 133 -5.16 -14.40 -5.51
N LEU A 134 -4.84 -14.16 -4.24
CA LEU A 134 -5.39 -14.94 -3.14
C LEU A 134 -6.90 -14.68 -2.99
N ILE A 135 -7.33 -13.42 -3.08
CA ILE A 135 -8.73 -13.02 -2.99
C ILE A 135 -9.55 -13.61 -4.16
N TYR A 136 -9.03 -13.57 -5.38
CA TYR A 136 -9.64 -14.18 -6.57
C TYR A 136 -9.71 -15.71 -6.45
N LEU A 137 -8.66 -16.34 -5.91
CA LEU A 137 -8.65 -17.78 -5.67
C LEU A 137 -9.72 -18.17 -4.63
N VAL A 138 -9.86 -17.43 -3.54
CA VAL A 138 -10.88 -17.67 -2.51
C VAL A 138 -12.29 -17.45 -3.08
N SER A 139 -12.49 -16.41 -3.89
CA SER A 139 -13.77 -16.14 -4.57
C SER A 139 -14.14 -17.26 -5.57
N PHE A 140 -13.15 -17.77 -6.30
CA PHE A 140 -13.31 -18.91 -7.19
C PHE A 140 -13.71 -20.18 -6.45
N LEU A 141 -13.02 -20.51 -5.35
CA LEU A 141 -13.34 -21.67 -4.50
C LEU A 141 -14.73 -21.55 -3.86
N GLY A 142 -15.10 -20.34 -3.41
CA GLY A 142 -16.44 -20.05 -2.90
C GLY A 142 -17.53 -20.30 -3.95
N SER A 143 -17.28 -19.96 -5.21
CA SER A 143 -18.20 -20.22 -6.32
C SER A 143 -18.33 -21.72 -6.64
N LEU A 144 -17.23 -22.48 -6.57
CA LEU A 144 -17.24 -23.94 -6.75
C LEU A 144 -18.04 -24.65 -5.64
N ALA A 145 -17.98 -24.17 -4.40
CA ALA A 145 -18.67 -24.78 -3.27
C ALA A 145 -20.21 -24.77 -3.39
N VAL A 146 -20.76 -23.85 -4.20
CA VAL A 146 -22.22 -23.70 -4.40
C VAL A 146 -22.74 -24.63 -5.52
N LEU A 147 -21.88 -25.09 -6.42
CA LEU A 147 -22.26 -25.94 -7.55
C LEU A 147 -22.99 -27.22 -7.15
N PRO A 148 -22.56 -27.99 -6.11
CA PRO A 148 -23.28 -29.21 -5.71
C PRO A 148 -24.71 -28.91 -5.26
N GLY A 149 -24.93 -27.83 -4.51
CA GLY A 149 -26.26 -27.43 -4.05
C GLY A 149 -27.17 -27.04 -5.22
N ASN A 150 -26.63 -26.31 -6.20
CA ASN A 150 -27.36 -25.94 -7.41
C ASN A 150 -27.68 -27.16 -8.29
N ILE A 151 -26.75 -28.11 -8.42
CA ILE A 151 -26.95 -29.37 -9.16
C ILE A 151 -28.03 -30.21 -8.48
N ILE A 152 -27.97 -30.39 -7.16
CA ILE A 152 -28.97 -31.15 -6.40
C ILE A 152 -30.34 -30.48 -6.50
N SER A 153 -30.40 -29.15 -6.40
CA SER A 153 -31.65 -28.39 -6.53
C SER A 153 -32.25 -28.53 -7.94
N ALA A 154 -31.43 -28.45 -8.99
CA ALA A 154 -31.86 -28.68 -10.36
C ALA A 154 -32.38 -30.11 -10.57
N LEU A 155 -31.70 -31.12 -10.02
CA LEU A 155 -32.16 -32.52 -10.06
C LEU A 155 -33.48 -32.72 -9.30
N PHE A 156 -33.66 -32.04 -8.17
CA PHE A 156 -34.91 -32.08 -7.39
C PHE A 156 -36.06 -31.39 -8.14
N MET A 157 -35.81 -30.23 -8.75
CA MET A 157 -36.79 -29.52 -9.56
C MET A 157 -37.18 -30.33 -10.80
N ASP A 158 -36.25 -31.05 -11.43
CA ASP A 158 -36.56 -31.93 -12.57
C ASP A 158 -37.44 -33.12 -12.16
N LYS A 159 -37.19 -33.73 -10.99
CA LYS A 159 -37.98 -34.86 -10.50
C LYS A 159 -39.35 -34.46 -9.93
N ILE A 160 -39.44 -33.40 -9.12
CA ILE A 160 -40.69 -32.98 -8.46
C ILE A 160 -41.54 -32.08 -9.37
N GLY A 161 -40.90 -31.21 -10.16
CA GLY A 161 -41.60 -30.30 -11.08
C GLY A 161 -42.39 -31.04 -12.15
N ARG A 162 -41.87 -32.17 -12.65
CA ARG A 162 -42.59 -33.03 -13.61
C ARG A 162 -43.77 -33.81 -13.00
N ILE A 163 -43.80 -34.02 -11.69
CA ILE A 163 -44.88 -34.76 -11.00
C ILE A 163 -46.13 -33.88 -10.81
N LYS A 164 -45.99 -32.55 -10.79
CA LYS A 164 -47.11 -31.61 -10.65
C LYS A 164 -47.72 -31.13 -11.98
N ILE A 165 -47.21 -31.59 -13.11
CA ILE A 165 -47.79 -31.34 -14.44
C ILE A 165 -48.53 -32.61 -14.90
N ILE A 166 -49.56 -33.02 -14.14
CA ILE A 166 -50.60 -33.96 -14.55
C ILE A 166 -51.90 -33.51 -13.88
#